data_AF-A0A2G9ZUZ8-F1
#
_entry.id   AF-A0A2G9ZUZ8-F1
#
_cell.length_a   1.000
_cell.length_b   1.000
_cell.length_c   1.000
_cell.angle_alpha   90.00
_cell.angle_beta   90.00
_cell.angle_gamma   90.00
#
_symmetry.space_group_name_H-M   'P 1'
#
loop_
_entity.id
_entity.type
_entity.pdbx_description
1 polymer ?
#
loop_
_entity_poly.entity_id
_entity_poly.type
_entity_poly.pdbx_seq_one_letter_code
_entity_poly.pdbx_strand_id
1 'polypeptide(L)'
;MNATVNAFLNRRRRLFRLLALTVTISLAALLGVFHPGALGQNPESVSPGNAQKAGPHQSDQSISIDFNNVDLAVFIKFISELLGKNFVVDNRVKGKVTVISPRKVSIKEAYDIFESVLEVYGYAVVPAGKIFKIVPSPDARTKSIETRMKEDADSPEDRVVTQIIPLKYADPEEVKRLLAPLIPKNSVILAYSPTNTLVVTDVYSNIRRLMRILEVIDVAGIDRAVSVIPLQFSYAEKIVKLIESVFKTSQQPPKPVSDREVKVVADERTNSIVVIASESDTLKIKKLIELLDKDVPKGKEKIHIYYLENAEAEALAKVLQNLPEKEEAPKPGQPVVPKRTQPSVAESVTITPDKATNSLIIRGDSDDYKSLEEIIQKLDIPRSMVYIECLIMEVDVNKEFELGTEWTAFGG
;
A
#
# COMPACT_ATOMS: atom_id res chain seq x y z
N MET A 1 -47.04 -16.77 -34.84
CA MET A 1 -48.04 -15.71 -35.09
C MET A 1 -47.27 -14.43 -35.33
N ASN A 2 -47.09 -14.09 -36.62
CA ASN A 2 -46.83 -12.80 -37.26
C ASN A 2 -45.85 -11.82 -36.54
N ALA A 3 -44.66 -11.53 -37.06
CA ALA A 3 -44.34 -10.89 -38.35
C ALA A 3 -45.00 -9.51 -38.54
N THR A 4 -44.25 -8.61 -39.20
CA THR A 4 -44.58 -7.25 -39.69
C THR A 4 -44.56 -6.14 -38.62
N VAL A 5 -43.77 -5.06 -38.69
CA VAL A 5 -43.20 -4.24 -39.80
C VAL A 5 -41.99 -3.48 -39.20
N ASN A 6 -40.72 -3.46 -39.66
CA ASN A 6 -40.09 -3.39 -40.97
C ASN A 6 -40.22 -2.03 -41.68
N ALA A 7 -39.49 -0.99 -41.23
CA ALA A 7 -39.10 0.16 -42.06
C ALA A 7 -38.07 1.08 -41.37
N PHE A 8 -36.77 0.83 -41.53
CA PHE A 8 -35.84 1.90 -41.92
C PHE A 8 -34.56 1.31 -42.53
N LEU A 9 -34.75 0.77 -43.73
CA LEU A 9 -33.68 0.50 -44.68
C LEU A 9 -33.02 1.81 -45.12
N ASN A 10 -31.71 1.73 -45.34
CA ASN A 10 -30.98 2.35 -46.44
C ASN A 10 -30.75 3.87 -46.46
N ARG A 11 -29.48 4.24 -46.30
CA ARG A 11 -28.66 4.83 -47.38
C ARG A 11 -27.18 4.64 -47.04
N ARG A 12 -26.60 3.52 -47.50
CA ARG A 12 -25.79 3.39 -48.72
C ARG A 12 -24.34 3.89 -48.55
N ARG A 13 -23.48 2.86 -48.39
CA ARG A 13 -22.06 2.78 -48.77
C ARG A 13 -21.72 3.47 -50.10
N ARG A 14 -20.42 3.78 -50.23
CA ARG A 14 -19.57 4.12 -51.42
C ARG A 14 -18.93 5.51 -51.18
N LEU A 15 -17.65 5.78 -51.37
CA LEU A 15 -16.66 5.22 -52.30
C LEU A 15 -15.23 5.27 -51.71
N PHE A 16 -14.50 4.21 -52.01
CA PHE A 16 -13.04 4.13 -52.12
C PHE A 16 -12.54 4.93 -53.34
N ARG A 17 -11.35 5.54 -53.24
CA ARG A 17 -10.35 5.89 -54.29
C ARG A 17 -10.76 6.76 -55.49
N LEU A 18 -9.99 7.84 -55.77
CA LEU A 18 -9.21 8.09 -57.01
C LEU A 18 -8.78 9.56 -57.20
N LEU A 19 -7.58 9.73 -57.80
CA LEU A 19 -7.05 10.83 -58.65
C LEU A 19 -6.97 12.25 -58.04
N ALA A 20 -5.80 12.87 -57.84
CA ALA A 20 -4.84 13.41 -58.82
C ALA A 20 -5.33 14.59 -59.69
N LEU A 21 -4.49 15.64 -59.67
CA LEU A 21 -4.23 16.65 -60.71
C LEU A 21 -5.12 17.91 -60.81
N THR A 22 -4.41 19.07 -60.91
CA THR A 22 -4.72 20.44 -61.42
C THR A 22 -4.38 21.48 -60.34
N VAL A 23 -3.30 22.29 -60.36
CA VAL A 23 -2.63 23.14 -61.37
C VAL A 23 -3.53 24.23 -61.98
N THR A 24 -3.40 25.44 -61.44
CA THR A 24 -3.59 26.76 -62.09
C THR A 24 -2.66 27.74 -61.32
N ILE A 25 -1.48 28.09 -61.82
CA ILE A 25 -1.13 29.15 -62.80
C ILE A 25 -1.70 30.51 -62.40
N SER A 26 -0.84 31.38 -61.86
CA SER A 26 -0.96 32.82 -62.03
C SER A 26 0.32 33.36 -62.66
N LEU A 27 0.09 34.16 -63.69
CA LEU A 27 0.94 34.57 -64.79
C LEU A 27 1.25 36.06 -64.61
N ALA A 28 2.52 36.45 -64.60
CA ALA A 28 2.94 37.78 -65.02
C ALA A 28 4.42 37.75 -65.42
N ALA A 29 4.63 37.76 -66.74
CA ALA A 29 5.91 37.87 -67.41
C ALA A 29 6.21 39.35 -67.74
N LEU A 30 7.49 39.71 -67.80
CA LEU A 30 8.08 40.64 -68.78
C LEU A 30 9.62 40.51 -68.66
N LEU A 31 10.31 39.71 -69.50
CA LEU A 31 10.81 39.94 -70.88
C LEU A 31 12.10 40.78 -71.00
N GLY A 32 13.12 40.16 -71.62
CA GLY A 32 14.31 40.79 -72.24
C GLY A 32 15.63 40.04 -71.92
N VAL A 33 16.04 38.91 -72.52
CA VAL A 33 16.45 38.56 -73.92
C VAL A 33 17.94 38.87 -74.23
N PHE A 34 18.71 37.78 -74.43
CA PHE A 34 19.91 37.57 -75.30
C PHE A 34 21.25 38.26 -74.95
N HIS A 35 22.47 37.73 -75.18
CA HIS A 35 23.09 36.46 -75.63
C HIS A 35 24.61 36.53 -75.24
N PRO A 36 25.45 35.49 -75.48
CA PRO A 36 26.71 35.18 -74.76
C PRO A 36 28.01 35.50 -75.54
N GLY A 37 29.19 35.34 -74.91
CA GLY A 37 30.42 35.01 -75.65
C GLY A 37 31.78 35.54 -75.11
N ALA A 38 32.66 34.59 -74.78
CA ALA A 38 34.10 34.50 -75.08
C ALA A 38 35.18 35.41 -74.43
N LEU A 39 36.12 34.72 -73.72
CA LEU A 39 37.60 34.73 -73.81
C LEU A 39 38.40 36.03 -74.06
N GLY A 40 39.41 36.30 -73.22
CA GLY A 40 40.60 37.07 -73.62
C GLY A 40 41.39 37.81 -72.52
N GLN A 41 42.48 37.17 -72.07
CA GLN A 41 43.77 37.63 -71.47
C GLN A 41 44.06 39.14 -71.15
N ASN A 42 44.46 39.39 -69.88
CA ASN A 42 45.66 40.10 -69.32
C ASN A 42 46.23 41.40 -69.96
N PRO A 43 47.09 42.16 -69.24
CA PRO A 43 46.99 42.74 -67.89
C PRO A 43 47.42 44.24 -67.88
N GLU A 44 47.06 45.06 -66.88
CA GLU A 44 47.96 46.16 -66.46
C GLU A 44 47.58 46.78 -65.12
N SER A 45 48.64 47.06 -64.38
CA SER A 45 48.74 47.48 -62.99
C SER A 45 48.72 48.99 -62.82
N VAL A 46 47.91 49.53 -61.90
CA VAL A 46 48.30 50.67 -61.03
C VAL A 46 47.52 50.58 -59.70
N SER A 47 48.25 50.53 -58.59
CA SER A 47 47.78 50.78 -57.21
C SER A 47 48.32 52.15 -56.75
N PRO A 48 48.00 52.71 -55.56
CA PRO A 48 46.86 52.48 -54.65
C PRO A 48 46.22 53.81 -54.16
N GLY A 49 45.04 53.76 -53.50
CA GLY A 49 44.44 54.97 -52.90
C GLY A 49 43.36 54.70 -51.86
N ASN A 50 43.78 54.57 -50.60
CA ASN A 50 43.03 54.75 -49.35
C ASN A 50 41.76 53.91 -49.09
N ALA A 51 41.98 52.71 -48.55
CA ALA A 51 41.07 52.10 -47.58
C ALA A 51 41.45 52.57 -46.17
N GLN A 52 40.48 53.18 -45.49
CA GLN A 52 40.58 53.68 -44.13
C GLN A 52 40.72 52.52 -43.13
N LYS A 53 41.74 52.63 -42.27
CA LYS A 53 42.14 51.64 -41.24
C LYS A 53 41.00 51.31 -40.27
N ALA A 54 40.63 50.03 -40.21
CA ALA A 54 40.12 49.41 -39.00
C ALA A 54 41.27 49.23 -37.99
N GLY A 55 40.99 49.42 -36.70
CA GLY A 55 41.96 49.29 -35.61
C GLY A 55 42.59 47.90 -35.48
N PRO A 56 43.68 47.75 -34.71
CA PRO A 56 44.48 46.54 -34.70
C PRO A 56 43.71 45.36 -34.10
N HIS A 57 43.60 44.27 -34.87
CA HIS A 57 43.26 42.95 -34.35
C HIS A 57 44.37 42.49 -33.38
N GLN A 58 44.10 42.56 -32.07
CA GLN A 58 44.82 41.78 -31.07
C GLN A 58 44.31 40.34 -31.10
N SER A 59 44.92 39.48 -31.89
CA SER A 59 44.73 38.03 -31.78
C SER A 59 45.88 37.29 -32.45
N ASP A 60 46.95 37.08 -31.69
CA ASP A 60 47.64 35.78 -31.54
C ASP A 60 48.91 35.94 -30.68
N GLN A 61 48.70 36.31 -29.42
CA GLN A 61 49.74 36.12 -28.40
C GLN A 61 49.65 34.70 -27.88
N SER A 62 50.55 33.84 -28.35
CA SER A 62 50.69 32.46 -27.87
C SER A 62 51.67 32.41 -26.69
N ILE A 63 51.25 31.91 -25.53
CA ILE A 63 52.04 31.82 -24.30
C ILE A 63 52.30 30.37 -23.94
N SER A 64 53.47 30.07 -23.36
CA SER A 64 53.75 28.75 -22.80
C SER A 64 53.32 28.72 -21.33
N ILE A 65 52.50 27.74 -20.95
CA ILE A 65 52.03 27.55 -19.57
C ILE A 65 52.67 26.27 -19.04
N ASP A 66 53.65 26.43 -18.16
CA ASP A 66 54.28 25.32 -17.46
C ASP A 66 54.45 25.70 -15.99
N PHE A 67 53.69 25.02 -15.12
CA PHE A 67 53.69 25.23 -13.68
C PHE A 67 53.94 23.88 -13.02
N ASN A 68 54.97 23.79 -12.19
CA ASN A 68 55.24 22.58 -11.41
C ASN A 68 55.18 22.90 -9.92
N ASN A 69 54.18 22.34 -9.24
CA ASN A 69 53.98 22.48 -7.79
C ASN A 69 53.94 23.93 -7.27
N VAL A 70 53.28 24.81 -8.03
CA VAL A 70 53.19 26.25 -7.74
C VAL A 70 51.94 26.55 -6.90
N ASP A 71 52.01 27.54 -6.00
CA ASP A 71 50.85 27.96 -5.21
C ASP A 71 49.72 28.45 -6.12
N LEU A 72 48.50 27.97 -5.86
CA LEU A 72 47.31 28.33 -6.61
C LEU A 72 47.08 29.86 -6.65
N ALA A 73 47.41 30.59 -5.58
CA ALA A 73 47.30 32.06 -5.56
C ALA A 73 48.22 32.74 -6.58
N VAL A 74 49.43 32.18 -6.79
CA VAL A 74 50.40 32.68 -7.78
C VAL A 74 49.90 32.39 -9.20
N PHE A 75 49.32 31.19 -9.41
CA PHE A 75 48.73 30.83 -10.69
C PHE A 75 47.52 31.71 -11.05
N ILE A 76 46.63 31.99 -10.09
CA ILE A 76 45.50 32.92 -10.26
C ILE A 76 46.00 34.32 -10.61
N LYS A 77 47.04 34.81 -9.92
CA LYS A 77 47.63 36.13 -10.20
C LYS A 77 48.20 36.22 -11.62
N PHE A 78 48.91 35.19 -12.08
CA PHE A 78 49.43 35.11 -13.44
C PHE A 78 48.32 35.20 -14.49
N ILE A 79 47.23 34.46 -14.31
CA ILE A 79 46.08 34.48 -15.23
C ILE A 79 45.32 35.81 -15.15
N SER A 80 45.23 36.43 -13.97
CA SER A 80 44.64 37.76 -13.78
C SER A 80 45.39 38.85 -14.56
N GLU A 81 46.73 38.82 -14.50
CA GLU A 81 47.59 39.73 -15.26
C GLU A 81 47.49 39.46 -16.77
N LEU A 82 47.43 38.19 -17.16
CA LEU A 82 47.30 37.79 -18.55
C LEU A 82 45.98 38.28 -19.18
N LEU A 83 44.87 38.20 -18.44
CA LEU A 83 43.55 38.60 -18.91
C LEU A 83 43.24 40.09 -18.69
N GLY A 84 44.07 40.78 -17.91
CA GLY A 84 43.82 42.16 -17.48
C GLY A 84 42.51 42.31 -16.70
N LYS A 85 42.10 41.27 -15.95
CA LYS A 85 40.85 41.25 -15.17
C LYS A 85 41.17 41.15 -13.68
N ASN A 86 40.30 41.75 -12.87
CA ASN A 86 40.41 41.72 -11.42
C ASN A 86 39.78 40.44 -10.88
N PHE A 87 40.56 39.62 -10.18
CA PHE A 87 40.09 38.41 -9.50
C PHE A 87 40.00 38.66 -7.99
N VAL A 88 38.94 38.17 -7.37
CA VAL A 88 38.73 38.16 -5.92
C VAL A 88 38.67 36.72 -5.46
N VAL A 89 39.60 36.33 -4.60
CA VAL A 89 39.77 34.95 -4.16
C VAL A 89 39.20 34.78 -2.75
N ASP A 90 38.34 33.78 -2.56
CA ASP A 90 37.86 33.40 -1.22
C ASP A 90 39.00 32.79 -0.40
N ASN A 91 39.07 33.07 0.91
CA ASN A 91 40.13 32.58 1.80
C ASN A 91 40.26 31.05 1.86
N ARG A 92 39.21 30.33 1.44
CA ARG A 92 39.17 28.86 1.37
C ARG A 92 39.86 28.29 0.13
N VAL A 93 40.23 29.13 -0.84
CA VAL A 93 40.93 28.71 -2.06
C VAL A 93 42.41 28.56 -1.76
N LYS A 94 42.86 27.33 -1.59
CA LYS A 94 44.25 26.98 -1.27
C LYS A 94 44.64 25.70 -1.99
N GLY A 95 45.89 25.61 -2.41
CA GLY A 95 46.40 24.41 -3.06
C GLY A 95 47.69 24.67 -3.81
N LYS A 96 48.30 23.60 -4.29
CA LYS A 96 49.43 23.67 -5.22
C LYS A 96 49.01 23.04 -6.54
N VAL A 97 49.25 23.74 -7.64
CA VAL A 97 48.88 23.34 -8.98
C VAL A 97 50.10 22.86 -9.76
N THR A 98 49.86 21.89 -10.64
CA THR A 98 50.82 21.46 -11.66
C THR A 98 50.11 21.45 -12.99
N VAL A 99 50.59 22.23 -13.95
CA VAL A 99 50.03 22.39 -15.30
C VAL A 99 51.16 22.21 -16.28
N ILE A 100 51.06 21.20 -17.14
CA ILE A 100 52.09 20.88 -18.13
C ILE A 100 51.48 21.11 -19.51
N SER A 101 51.90 22.15 -20.23
CA SER A 101 51.51 22.38 -21.62
C SER A 101 52.68 22.17 -22.58
N PRO A 102 52.64 21.13 -23.45
CA PRO A 102 53.72 20.86 -24.39
C PRO A 102 53.75 21.83 -25.60
N ARG A 103 52.73 22.68 -25.77
CA ARG A 103 52.61 23.65 -26.87
C ARG A 103 52.22 25.02 -26.33
N LYS A 104 52.53 26.06 -27.10
CA LYS A 104 52.07 27.42 -26.79
C LYS A 104 50.55 27.48 -26.97
N VAL A 105 49.87 28.10 -26.01
CA VAL A 105 48.42 28.24 -25.96
C VAL A 105 48.02 29.71 -26.14
N SER A 106 46.87 29.94 -26.75
CA SER A 106 46.27 31.26 -26.85
C SER A 106 45.75 31.76 -25.49
N ILE A 107 45.48 33.06 -25.37
CA ILE A 107 44.90 33.65 -24.14
C ILE A 107 43.55 33.01 -23.77
N LYS A 108 42.76 32.62 -24.77
CA LYS A 108 41.47 31.95 -24.56
C LYS A 108 41.68 30.53 -24.01
N GLU A 109 42.55 29.74 -24.66
CA GLU A 109 42.88 28.39 -24.19
C GLU A 109 43.55 28.40 -22.82
N ALA A 110 44.36 29.42 -22.52
CA ALA A 110 44.94 29.63 -21.19
C ALA A 110 43.87 29.80 -20.11
N TYR A 111 42.78 30.50 -20.42
CA TYR A 111 41.64 30.66 -19.53
C TYR A 111 40.85 29.36 -19.35
N ASP A 112 40.65 28.60 -20.44
CA ASP A 112 39.95 27.30 -20.38
C ASP A 112 40.74 26.27 -19.54
N ILE A 113 42.08 26.25 -19.69
CA ILE A 113 42.97 25.44 -18.84
C ILE A 113 42.89 25.90 -17.38
N PHE A 114 42.84 27.21 -17.13
CA PHE A 114 42.72 27.76 -15.79
C PHE A 114 41.42 27.34 -15.10
N GLU A 115 40.27 27.42 -15.79
CA GLU A 115 38.99 26.95 -15.26
C GLU A 115 39.03 25.43 -14.98
N SER A 116 39.59 24.66 -15.91
CA SER A 116 39.74 23.21 -15.75
C SER A 116 40.59 22.84 -14.54
N VAL A 117 41.69 23.55 -14.31
CA VAL A 117 42.54 23.36 -13.14
C VAL A 117 41.76 23.70 -11.87
N LEU A 118 41.06 24.83 -11.81
CA LEU A 118 40.26 25.19 -10.63
C LEU A 118 39.17 24.15 -10.31
N GLU A 119 38.54 23.58 -11.33
CA GLU A 119 37.52 22.55 -11.18
C GLU A 119 38.08 21.27 -10.54
N VAL A 120 39.29 20.84 -10.93
CA VAL A 120 39.98 19.69 -10.31
C VAL A 120 40.20 19.88 -8.81
N TYR A 121 40.45 21.11 -8.37
CA TYR A 121 40.61 21.46 -6.95
C TYR A 121 39.27 21.81 -6.24
N GLY A 122 38.13 21.66 -6.92
CA GLY A 122 36.80 21.90 -6.34
C GLY A 122 36.45 23.38 -6.17
N TYR A 123 37.03 24.25 -7.00
CA TYR A 123 36.73 25.67 -7.06
C TYR A 123 36.07 26.01 -8.39
N ALA A 124 35.39 27.16 -8.44
CA ALA A 124 34.77 27.67 -9.64
C ALA A 124 34.89 29.20 -9.71
N VAL A 125 34.98 29.71 -10.93
CA VAL A 125 35.03 31.14 -11.22
C VAL A 125 33.61 31.65 -11.48
N VAL A 126 33.19 32.67 -10.73
CA VAL A 126 31.88 33.30 -10.86
C VAL A 126 32.08 34.75 -11.33
N PRO A 127 31.62 35.12 -12.53
CA PRO A 127 31.66 36.51 -12.97
C PRO A 127 30.71 37.35 -12.10
N ALA A 128 31.19 38.48 -11.58
CA ALA A 128 30.41 39.42 -10.78
C ALA A 128 30.68 40.84 -11.25
N GLY A 129 29.98 41.27 -12.31
CA GLY A 129 30.15 42.59 -12.91
C GLY A 129 31.54 42.77 -13.56
N LYS A 130 32.38 43.64 -13.00
CA LYS A 130 33.75 43.93 -13.51
C LYS A 130 34.85 43.07 -12.87
N ILE A 131 34.49 42.18 -11.94
CA ILE A 131 35.42 41.32 -11.21
C ILE A 131 35.03 39.84 -11.36
N PHE A 132 36.01 38.95 -11.25
CA PHE A 132 35.81 37.50 -11.24
C PHE A 132 36.03 36.98 -9.82
N LYS A 133 35.07 36.27 -9.25
CA LYS A 133 35.17 35.72 -7.90
C LYS A 133 35.51 34.23 -7.97
N ILE A 134 36.52 33.79 -7.26
CA ILE A 134 36.85 32.35 -7.15
C ILE A 134 36.32 31.85 -5.82
N VAL A 135 35.37 30.92 -5.88
CA VAL A 135 34.68 30.36 -4.72
C VAL A 135 34.65 28.83 -4.82
N PRO A 136 34.42 28.11 -3.71
CA PRO A 136 34.18 26.66 -3.76
C PRO A 136 33.02 26.30 -4.69
N SER A 137 33.13 25.21 -5.45
CA SER A 137 32.11 24.80 -6.44
C SER A 137 30.67 24.71 -5.89
N PRO A 138 30.39 24.33 -4.63
CA PRO A 138 29.04 24.37 -4.06
C PRO A 138 28.45 25.79 -4.00
N ASP A 139 29.28 26.79 -3.69
CA ASP A 139 28.88 28.20 -3.54
C ASP A 139 28.74 28.90 -4.91
N ALA A 140 29.45 28.41 -5.93
CA ALA A 140 29.30 28.89 -7.31
C ALA A 140 27.97 28.48 -7.94
N ARG A 141 27.43 27.30 -7.58
CA ARG A 141 26.17 26.76 -8.12
C ARG A 141 24.93 27.53 -7.67
N THR A 142 24.97 28.18 -6.51
CA THR A 142 23.85 29.00 -5.99
C THR A 142 23.90 30.45 -6.46
N LYS A 143 25.10 30.97 -6.80
CA LYS A 143 25.28 32.36 -7.26
C LYS A 143 25.35 32.51 -8.78
N SER A 144 25.65 31.47 -9.54
CA SER A 144 25.70 31.48 -11.02
C SER A 144 24.35 31.17 -11.66
N ILE A 145 23.27 31.79 -11.18
CA ILE A 145 21.96 31.82 -11.88
C ILE A 145 21.90 33.06 -12.81
N GLU A 146 23.03 33.70 -13.11
CA GLU A 146 23.11 34.61 -14.25
C GLU A 146 23.23 33.79 -15.53
N THR A 147 22.05 33.53 -16.10
CA THR A 147 21.76 33.35 -17.51
C THR A 147 22.92 33.79 -18.42
N ARG A 148 23.75 32.84 -18.86
CA ARG A 148 24.62 33.02 -20.03
C ARG A 148 24.24 32.00 -21.09
N MET A 149 23.54 32.50 -22.11
CA MET A 149 23.47 31.89 -23.41
C MET A 149 24.83 32.01 -24.10
N LYS A 150 25.46 30.88 -24.41
CA LYS A 150 25.94 30.54 -25.76
C LYS A 150 26.64 29.17 -25.77
N GLU A 151 26.05 28.29 -26.59
CA GLU A 151 26.73 27.31 -27.45
C GLU A 151 27.69 26.37 -26.69
N ASP A 152 27.23 25.32 -26.00
CA ASP A 152 26.59 24.14 -26.59
C ASP A 152 25.53 23.49 -25.67
N ALA A 153 24.26 23.83 -25.92
CA ALA A 153 23.08 22.97 -25.80
C ALA A 153 21.91 23.75 -26.39
N ASP A 154 22.00 24.05 -27.70
CA ASP A 154 20.93 24.76 -28.40
C ASP A 154 19.78 23.78 -28.66
N SER A 155 18.94 23.63 -27.64
CA SER A 155 17.55 23.25 -27.81
C SER A 155 16.72 24.17 -26.92
N PRO A 156 15.60 24.75 -27.38
CA PRO A 156 14.68 25.55 -26.57
C PRO A 156 14.11 24.85 -25.31
N GLU A 157 14.52 23.59 -25.09
CA GLU A 157 14.02 22.60 -24.14
C GLU A 157 14.85 22.46 -22.85
N ASP A 158 15.97 23.18 -22.70
CA ASP A 158 16.79 23.14 -21.46
C ASP A 158 16.53 24.32 -20.51
N ARG A 159 15.36 24.94 -20.62
CA ARG A 159 14.88 25.95 -19.67
C ARG A 159 14.36 25.24 -18.42
N VAL A 160 14.74 25.76 -17.25
CA VAL A 160 14.10 25.37 -15.99
C VAL A 160 12.69 25.93 -15.98
N VAL A 161 11.70 25.06 -15.85
CA VAL A 161 10.29 25.44 -15.78
C VAL A 161 9.62 24.71 -14.61
N THR A 162 8.61 25.34 -14.04
CA THR A 162 7.74 24.72 -13.04
C THR A 162 6.45 24.29 -13.73
N GLN A 163 6.14 22.99 -13.68
CA GLN A 163 4.93 22.43 -14.25
C GLN A 163 4.05 21.83 -13.16
N ILE A 164 2.76 22.14 -13.22
CA ILE A 164 1.72 21.53 -12.38
C ILE A 164 1.09 20.40 -13.17
N ILE A 165 1.20 19.17 -12.66
CA ILE A 165 0.75 17.95 -13.32
C ILE A 165 -0.41 17.36 -12.52
N PRO A 166 -1.65 17.42 -13.01
CA PRO A 166 -2.79 16.77 -12.36
C PRO A 166 -2.73 15.25 -12.59
N LEU A 167 -2.95 14.49 -11.52
CA LEU A 167 -3.06 13.03 -11.52
C LEU A 167 -4.52 12.64 -11.44
N LYS A 168 -4.95 11.64 -12.22
CA LYS A 168 -6.35 11.19 -12.26
C LYS A 168 -6.65 10.12 -11.22
N TYR A 169 -5.70 9.20 -11.03
CA TYR A 169 -5.90 8.00 -10.24
C TYR A 169 -4.79 7.79 -9.20
N ALA A 170 -3.55 8.12 -9.55
CA ALA A 170 -2.41 7.91 -8.66
C ALA A 170 -2.30 8.95 -7.54
N ASP A 171 -1.87 8.52 -6.35
CA ASP A 171 -1.60 9.42 -5.22
C ASP A 171 -0.30 10.23 -5.45
N PRO A 172 -0.33 11.57 -5.30
CA PRO A 172 0.85 12.40 -5.54
C PRO A 172 2.07 12.08 -4.65
N GLU A 173 1.87 11.63 -3.41
CA GLU A 173 2.98 11.30 -2.49
C GLU A 173 3.61 9.94 -2.85
N GLU A 174 2.81 8.96 -3.26
CA GLU A 174 3.31 7.70 -3.82
C GLU A 174 4.13 7.93 -5.09
N VAL A 175 3.59 8.73 -6.02
CA VAL A 175 4.26 9.10 -7.26
C VAL A 175 5.57 9.85 -6.98
N LYS A 176 5.58 10.80 -6.04
CA LYS A 176 6.79 11.50 -5.62
C LYS A 176 7.84 10.55 -5.08
N ARG A 177 7.48 9.57 -4.25
CA ARG A 177 8.41 8.54 -3.74
C ARG A 177 8.98 7.67 -4.86
N LEU A 178 8.16 7.31 -5.84
CA LEU A 178 8.58 6.53 -7.00
C LEU A 178 9.50 7.30 -7.95
N LEU A 179 9.24 8.60 -8.14
CA LEU A 179 10.02 9.44 -9.04
C LEU A 179 11.27 10.06 -8.38
N ALA A 180 11.34 10.11 -7.05
CA ALA A 180 12.47 10.68 -6.30
C ALA A 180 13.86 10.15 -6.75
N PRO A 181 14.07 8.85 -7.04
CA PRO A 181 15.36 8.34 -7.52
C PRO A 181 15.73 8.76 -8.95
N LEU A 182 14.74 9.16 -9.76
CA LEU A 182 14.92 9.53 -11.16
C LEU A 182 15.12 11.03 -11.36
N ILE A 183 14.95 11.81 -10.29
CA ILE A 183 15.02 13.25 -10.29
C ILE A 183 16.39 13.68 -9.73
N PRO A 184 17.12 14.58 -10.40
CA PRO A 184 18.41 15.03 -9.90
C PRO A 184 18.25 15.91 -8.65
N LYS A 185 19.29 15.98 -7.81
CA LYS A 185 19.24 16.62 -6.47
C LYS A 185 18.91 18.12 -6.48
N ASN A 186 18.99 18.76 -7.65
CA ASN A 186 18.72 20.18 -7.87
C ASN A 186 17.28 20.49 -8.30
N SER A 187 16.43 19.47 -8.41
CA SER A 187 15.03 19.63 -8.82
C SER A 187 14.09 19.57 -7.62
N VAL A 188 12.99 20.33 -7.70
CA VAL A 188 12.00 20.42 -6.62
C VAL A 188 10.73 19.69 -7.06
N ILE A 189 10.29 18.73 -6.26
CA ILE A 189 9.04 17.99 -6.47
C ILE A 189 8.15 18.15 -5.23
N LEU A 190 6.98 18.74 -5.42
CA LEU A 190 5.97 18.93 -4.39
C LEU A 190 4.73 18.12 -4.77
N ALA A 191 4.25 17.33 -3.82
CA ALA A 191 3.01 16.59 -3.94
C ALA A 191 1.93 17.36 -3.18
N TYR A 192 0.79 17.60 -3.82
CA TYR A 192 -0.36 18.22 -3.19
C TYR A 192 -1.57 17.28 -3.31
N SER A 193 -1.75 16.44 -2.29
CA SER A 193 -2.80 15.41 -2.23
C SER A 193 -4.23 15.95 -2.34
N PRO A 194 -4.62 17.12 -1.75
CA PRO A 194 -6.03 17.56 -1.81
C PRO A 194 -6.56 17.79 -3.23
N THR A 195 -5.71 18.24 -4.16
CA THR A 195 -6.08 18.41 -5.58
C THR A 195 -5.36 17.43 -6.50
N ASN A 196 -4.87 16.30 -5.96
CA ASN A 196 -4.14 15.25 -6.68
C ASN A 196 -3.15 15.81 -7.72
N THR A 197 -2.28 16.73 -7.31
CA THR A 197 -1.43 17.48 -8.23
C THR A 197 0.04 17.37 -7.81
N LEU A 198 0.90 17.22 -8.80
CA LEU A 198 2.35 17.17 -8.64
C LEU A 198 2.96 18.42 -9.25
N VAL A 199 3.64 19.23 -8.43
CA VAL A 199 4.36 20.41 -8.89
C VAL A 199 5.83 20.05 -9.02
N VAL A 200 6.34 20.09 -10.25
CA VAL A 200 7.72 19.72 -10.57
C VAL A 200 8.44 20.92 -11.16
N THR A 201 9.56 21.30 -10.57
CA THR A 201 10.47 22.33 -11.09
C THR A 201 11.76 21.67 -11.55
N ASP A 202 11.97 21.63 -12.86
CA ASP A 202 13.12 20.99 -13.49
C ASP A 202 13.33 21.52 -14.92
N VAL A 203 14.38 21.04 -15.58
CA VAL A 203 14.64 21.20 -17.01
C VAL A 203 13.51 20.57 -17.81
N TYR A 204 13.03 21.28 -18.83
CA TYR A 204 11.87 20.85 -19.61
C TYR A 204 12.06 19.48 -20.32
N SER A 205 13.29 19.16 -20.75
CA SER A 205 13.66 17.82 -21.25
C SER A 205 13.40 16.70 -20.22
N ASN A 206 13.69 16.92 -18.93
CA ASN A 206 13.40 15.97 -17.87
C ASN A 206 11.89 15.89 -17.56
N ILE A 207 11.19 17.03 -17.56
CA ILE A 207 9.74 17.06 -17.33
C ILE A 207 9.00 16.25 -18.41
N ARG A 208 9.40 16.34 -19.68
CA ARG A 208 8.84 15.47 -20.74
C ARG A 208 9.09 13.98 -20.50
N ARG A 209 10.24 13.62 -19.93
CA ARG A 209 10.51 12.23 -19.53
C ARG A 209 9.60 11.79 -18.38
N LEU A 210 9.44 12.64 -17.35
CA LEU A 210 8.56 12.37 -16.22
C LEU A 210 7.10 12.24 -16.65
N MET A 211 6.61 13.10 -17.55
CA MET A 211 5.26 13.02 -18.11
C MET A 211 4.98 11.66 -18.78
N ARG A 212 5.91 11.15 -19.60
CA ARG A 212 5.76 9.83 -20.23
C ARG A 212 5.71 8.68 -19.22
N ILE A 213 6.46 8.79 -18.12
CA ILE A 213 6.44 7.79 -17.04
C ILE A 213 5.11 7.87 -16.29
N LEU A 214 4.63 9.09 -16.02
CA LEU A 214 3.36 9.33 -15.36
C LEU A 214 2.17 8.80 -16.16
N GLU A 215 2.15 8.95 -17.48
CA GLU A 215 1.09 8.41 -18.34
C GLU A 215 0.96 6.88 -18.24
N VAL A 216 2.05 6.17 -17.97
CA VAL A 216 2.06 4.70 -17.82
C VAL A 216 1.67 4.27 -16.40
N ILE A 217 1.93 5.11 -15.40
CA ILE A 217 1.71 4.80 -13.98
C ILE A 217 0.33 5.28 -13.49
N ASP A 218 -0.18 6.41 -14.01
CA ASP A 218 -1.51 6.97 -13.70
C ASP A 218 -2.62 6.20 -14.41
N VAL A 219 -2.66 4.90 -14.17
CA VAL A 219 -3.74 4.00 -14.58
C VAL A 219 -4.79 3.95 -13.48
N ALA A 220 -6.05 3.71 -13.86
CA ALA A 220 -7.11 3.45 -12.91
C ALA A 220 -6.66 2.38 -11.91
N GLY A 221 -6.51 2.78 -10.65
CA GLY A 221 -6.26 1.86 -9.56
C GLY A 221 -7.39 0.85 -9.45
N ILE A 222 -7.20 -0.15 -8.61
CA ILE A 222 -8.25 -1.14 -8.38
C ILE A 222 -9.41 -0.44 -7.66
N ASP A 223 -10.48 -0.12 -8.40
CA ASP A 223 -11.65 0.54 -7.83
C ASP A 223 -12.18 -0.30 -6.66
N ARG A 224 -12.27 0.33 -5.49
CA ARG A 224 -12.96 -0.25 -4.35
C ARG A 224 -14.45 -0.07 -4.57
N ALA A 225 -15.12 -1.16 -4.95
CA ALA A 225 -16.56 -1.18 -5.04
C ALA A 225 -17.16 -1.54 -3.68
N VAL A 226 -18.23 -0.84 -3.30
CA VAL A 226 -19.08 -1.27 -2.20
C VAL A 226 -20.04 -2.32 -2.74
N SER A 227 -19.96 -3.55 -2.22
CA SER A 227 -20.84 -4.65 -2.58
C SER A 227 -21.64 -5.12 -1.37
N VAL A 228 -22.94 -5.31 -1.56
CA VAL A 228 -23.84 -5.83 -0.52
C VAL A 228 -24.24 -7.25 -0.88
N ILE A 229 -23.97 -8.19 0.01
CA ILE A 229 -24.22 -9.62 -0.17
C ILE A 229 -25.24 -10.08 0.89
N PRO A 230 -26.49 -10.37 0.51
CA PRO A 230 -27.48 -10.89 1.46
C PRO A 230 -27.19 -12.35 1.80
N LEU A 231 -27.41 -12.74 3.06
CA LEU A 231 -27.30 -14.12 3.54
C LEU A 231 -28.68 -14.74 3.76
N GLN A 232 -28.80 -16.04 3.49
CA GLN A 232 -30.06 -16.78 3.60
C GLN A 232 -30.15 -17.65 4.86
N PHE A 233 -29.08 -18.37 5.21
CA PHE A 233 -29.09 -19.38 6.26
C PHE A 233 -28.19 -19.03 7.45
N SER A 234 -27.09 -18.32 7.19
CA SER A 234 -26.10 -17.92 8.20
C SER A 234 -26.29 -16.50 8.71
N TYR A 235 -25.83 -16.25 9.94
CA TYR A 235 -25.82 -14.91 10.56
C TYR A 235 -24.62 -14.09 10.07
N ALA A 236 -24.87 -12.87 9.60
CA ALA A 236 -23.84 -11.97 9.07
C ALA A 236 -22.68 -11.74 10.04
N GLU A 237 -22.96 -11.52 11.34
CA GLU A 237 -21.93 -11.27 12.34
C GLU A 237 -20.92 -12.44 12.48
N LYS A 238 -21.41 -13.69 12.45
CA LYS A 238 -20.55 -14.88 12.54
C LYS A 238 -19.66 -15.02 11.31
N ILE A 239 -20.23 -14.80 10.12
CA ILE A 239 -19.50 -14.91 8.86
C ILE A 239 -18.45 -13.80 8.74
N VAL A 240 -18.77 -12.57 9.14
CA VAL A 240 -17.79 -11.46 9.12
C VAL A 240 -16.60 -11.76 10.02
N LYS A 241 -16.80 -12.27 11.25
CA LYS A 241 -15.69 -12.69 12.13
C LYS A 241 -14.80 -13.75 11.47
N LEU A 242 -15.40 -14.71 10.77
CA LEU A 242 -14.65 -15.74 10.05
C LEU A 242 -13.89 -15.16 8.85
N ILE A 243 -14.52 -14.30 8.04
CA ILE A 243 -13.88 -13.62 6.90
C ILE A 243 -12.72 -12.77 7.40
N GLU A 244 -12.91 -11.97 8.45
CA GLU A 244 -11.84 -11.20 9.05
C GLU A 244 -10.68 -12.08 9.50
N SER A 245 -10.94 -13.23 10.12
CA SER A 245 -9.86 -14.15 10.55
C SER A 245 -9.05 -14.73 9.37
N VAL A 246 -9.72 -15.03 8.26
CA VAL A 246 -9.10 -15.57 7.04
C VAL A 246 -8.29 -14.50 6.32
N PHE A 247 -8.81 -13.27 6.22
CA PHE A 247 -8.17 -12.18 5.49
C PHE A 247 -7.15 -11.38 6.32
N LYS A 248 -7.28 -11.33 7.66
CA LYS A 248 -6.26 -10.72 8.55
C LYS A 248 -5.05 -11.63 8.79
N THR A 249 -5.16 -12.94 8.53
CA THR A 249 -4.07 -13.93 8.69
C THR A 249 -2.92 -13.74 7.70
N SER A 250 -3.09 -12.95 6.63
CA SER A 250 -1.97 -12.54 5.77
C SER A 250 -1.16 -11.40 6.41
N GLN A 251 -0.66 -11.62 7.64
CA GLN A 251 0.24 -10.70 8.34
C GLN A 251 1.64 -10.78 7.73
N GLN A 252 1.91 -9.91 6.77
CA GLN A 252 3.23 -9.30 6.67
C GLN A 252 3.12 -7.90 7.30
N PRO A 253 4.14 -7.44 8.06
CA PRO A 253 4.02 -6.23 8.86
C PRO A 253 3.65 -5.02 7.99
N PRO A 254 2.99 -4.00 8.58
CA PRO A 254 2.42 -2.90 7.83
C PRO A 254 3.55 -2.08 7.21
N LYS A 255 3.87 -2.37 5.95
CA LYS A 255 4.44 -1.34 5.08
C LYS A 255 3.29 -0.37 4.78
N PRO A 256 3.53 0.96 4.85
CA PRO A 256 2.47 1.97 4.84
C PRO A 256 1.83 2.21 3.45
N VAL A 257 1.77 1.19 2.58
CA VAL A 257 1.40 1.35 1.16
C VAL A 257 0.55 0.19 0.62
N SER A 258 0.02 -0.70 1.47
CA SER A 258 -0.96 -1.67 0.99
C SER A 258 -2.37 -1.19 1.32
N ASP A 259 -2.92 -0.43 0.40
CA ASP A 259 -4.35 -0.12 0.26
C ASP A 259 -5.16 -1.39 -0.11
N ARG A 260 -4.75 -2.56 0.41
CA ARG A 260 -5.37 -3.88 0.23
C ARG A 260 -6.20 -4.27 1.45
N GLU A 261 -6.53 -3.32 2.31
CA GLU A 261 -7.36 -3.59 3.47
C GLU A 261 -8.80 -3.84 2.99
N VAL A 262 -9.17 -5.12 2.93
CA VAL A 262 -10.54 -5.55 2.72
C VAL A 262 -11.32 -5.17 3.97
N LYS A 263 -12.25 -4.22 3.85
CA LYS A 263 -13.14 -3.85 4.96
C LYS A 263 -14.46 -4.55 4.80
N VAL A 264 -14.85 -5.33 5.80
CA VAL A 264 -16.08 -6.12 5.82
C VAL A 264 -16.90 -5.69 7.03
N VAL A 265 -18.19 -5.41 6.82
CA VAL A 265 -19.11 -4.99 7.88
C VAL A 265 -20.39 -5.79 7.75
N ALA A 266 -20.93 -6.27 8.87
CA ALA A 266 -22.23 -6.92 8.93
C ALA A 266 -23.34 -5.90 9.18
N ASP A 267 -24.44 -5.98 8.43
CA ASP A 267 -25.71 -5.35 8.79
C ASP A 267 -26.67 -6.44 9.30
N GLU A 268 -26.90 -6.44 10.61
CA GLU A 268 -27.76 -7.40 11.29
C GLU A 268 -29.24 -7.24 10.91
N ARG A 269 -29.67 -6.00 10.63
CA ARG A 269 -31.08 -5.70 10.34
C ARG A 269 -31.52 -6.33 9.02
N THR A 270 -30.61 -6.38 8.05
CA THR A 270 -30.87 -6.96 6.71
C THR A 270 -30.20 -8.31 6.51
N ASN A 271 -29.56 -8.86 7.56
CA ASN A 271 -28.70 -10.05 7.53
C ASN A 271 -27.80 -10.08 6.28
N SER A 272 -27.13 -8.96 6.01
CA SER A 272 -26.32 -8.75 4.81
C SER A 272 -24.90 -8.35 5.18
N ILE A 273 -23.95 -8.71 4.32
CA ILE A 273 -22.55 -8.34 4.47
C ILE A 273 -22.23 -7.23 3.48
N VAL A 274 -21.70 -6.12 3.98
CA VAL A 274 -21.15 -5.03 3.19
C VAL A 274 -19.65 -5.21 3.06
N VAL A 275 -19.17 -5.34 1.83
CA VAL A 275 -17.76 -5.54 1.50
C VAL A 275 -17.26 -4.30 0.75
N ILE A 276 -16.17 -3.72 1.23
CA ILE A 276 -15.43 -2.64 0.56
C ILE A 276 -14.06 -3.21 0.21
N ALA A 277 -13.90 -3.61 -1.04
CA ALA A 277 -12.69 -4.26 -1.51
C ALA A 277 -12.53 -4.10 -3.03
N SER A 278 -11.42 -4.60 -3.55
CA SER A 278 -11.27 -4.78 -4.99
C SER A 278 -12.35 -5.69 -5.56
N GLU A 279 -12.69 -5.54 -6.85
CA GLU A 279 -13.57 -6.48 -7.55
C GLU A 279 -13.05 -7.93 -7.43
N SER A 280 -11.73 -8.11 -7.54
CA SER A 280 -11.09 -9.43 -7.46
C SER A 280 -11.24 -10.10 -6.08
N ASP A 281 -11.18 -9.33 -4.99
CA ASP A 281 -11.34 -9.85 -3.63
C ASP A 281 -12.81 -10.02 -3.28
N THR A 282 -13.68 -9.14 -3.77
CA THR A 282 -15.14 -9.28 -3.65
C THR A 282 -15.61 -10.59 -4.26
N LEU A 283 -15.09 -10.98 -5.43
CA LEU A 283 -15.39 -12.28 -6.05
C LEU A 283 -14.94 -13.48 -5.20
N LYS A 284 -13.77 -13.40 -4.56
CA LYS A 284 -13.30 -14.46 -3.65
C LYS A 284 -14.18 -14.57 -2.42
N ILE A 285 -14.53 -13.43 -1.83
CA ILE A 285 -15.39 -13.35 -0.64
C ILE A 285 -16.78 -13.88 -0.96
N LYS A 286 -17.35 -13.49 -2.10
CA LYS A 286 -18.65 -14.00 -2.55
C LYS A 286 -18.65 -15.53 -2.68
N LYS A 287 -17.63 -16.11 -3.32
CA LYS A 287 -17.48 -17.58 -3.40
C LYS A 287 -17.35 -18.24 -2.03
N LEU A 288 -16.60 -17.63 -1.12
CA LEU A 288 -16.47 -18.13 0.25
C LEU A 288 -17.81 -18.09 0.98
N ILE A 289 -18.56 -16.99 0.85
CA ILE A 289 -19.91 -16.85 1.42
C ILE A 289 -20.83 -17.92 0.85
N GLU A 290 -20.84 -18.17 -0.46
CA GLU A 290 -21.66 -19.23 -1.08
C GLU A 290 -21.34 -20.64 -0.55
N LEU A 291 -20.09 -20.90 -0.18
CA LEU A 291 -19.69 -22.18 0.42
C LEU A 291 -20.14 -22.32 1.88
N LEU A 292 -20.22 -21.20 2.60
CA LEU A 292 -20.53 -21.12 4.03
C LEU A 292 -22.03 -20.95 4.32
N ASP A 293 -22.75 -20.21 3.47
CA ASP A 293 -24.18 -19.93 3.60
C ASP A 293 -25.01 -21.11 3.09
N LYS A 294 -24.89 -22.24 3.78
CA LYS A 294 -25.66 -23.46 3.52
C LYS A 294 -26.64 -23.70 4.65
N ASP A 295 -27.78 -24.29 4.29
CA ASP A 295 -28.72 -24.84 5.27
C ASP A 295 -28.05 -26.03 5.96
N VAL A 296 -27.45 -25.77 7.12
CA VAL A 296 -27.10 -26.83 8.06
C VAL A 296 -28.41 -27.29 8.68
N PRO A 297 -28.85 -28.54 8.43
CA PRO A 297 -30.09 -29.03 9.01
C PRO A 297 -30.00 -28.84 10.53
N LYS A 298 -30.93 -28.05 11.09
CA LYS A 298 -31.06 -27.75 12.54
C LYS A 298 -31.40 -28.98 13.40
N GLY A 299 -31.03 -30.18 12.95
CA GLY A 299 -31.69 -31.42 13.32
C GLY A 299 -30.78 -32.52 13.87
N LYS A 300 -29.58 -32.18 14.35
CA LYS A 300 -28.88 -33.12 15.24
C LYS A 300 -29.36 -32.96 16.69
N GLU A 301 -29.62 -31.74 17.13
CA GLU A 301 -30.15 -31.48 18.47
C GLU A 301 -31.66 -31.71 18.52
N LYS A 302 -32.07 -32.97 18.67
CA LYS A 302 -33.47 -33.32 18.91
C LYS A 302 -33.76 -33.24 20.41
N ILE A 303 -34.90 -32.64 20.75
CA ILE A 303 -35.41 -32.65 22.12
C ILE A 303 -36.12 -33.99 22.33
N HIS A 304 -35.64 -34.76 23.31
CA HIS A 304 -36.27 -35.98 23.75
C HIS A 304 -36.78 -35.81 25.18
N ILE A 305 -37.96 -36.35 25.47
CA ILE A 305 -38.57 -36.33 26.79
C ILE A 305 -38.54 -37.77 27.30
N TYR A 306 -37.92 -37.99 28.47
CA TYR A 306 -37.84 -39.29 29.13
C TYR A 306 -38.61 -39.25 30.45
N TYR A 307 -39.62 -40.10 30.61
CA TYR A 307 -40.41 -40.18 31.85
C TYR A 307 -39.76 -41.16 32.83
N LEU A 308 -39.56 -40.74 34.08
CA LEU A 308 -38.95 -41.58 35.13
C LEU A 308 -40.03 -42.30 35.95
N GLU A 309 -39.80 -43.57 36.27
CA GLU A 309 -40.74 -44.42 37.00
C GLU A 309 -40.45 -44.52 38.49
N ASN A 310 -39.17 -44.64 38.88
CA ASN A 310 -38.74 -44.95 40.24
C ASN A 310 -37.91 -43.84 40.89
N ALA A 311 -37.12 -43.11 40.10
CA ALA A 311 -36.26 -42.02 40.52
C ALA A 311 -36.92 -40.64 40.35
N GLU A 312 -36.46 -39.66 41.14
CA GLU A 312 -36.92 -38.27 41.05
C GLU A 312 -36.10 -37.51 39.99
N ALA A 313 -36.80 -36.83 39.06
CA ALA A 313 -36.18 -36.09 37.97
C ALA A 313 -35.14 -35.05 38.43
N GLU A 314 -35.42 -34.29 39.50
CA GLU A 314 -34.48 -33.29 40.01
C GLU A 314 -33.19 -33.91 40.54
N ALA A 315 -33.27 -35.06 41.20
CA ALA A 315 -32.11 -35.76 41.74
C ALA A 315 -31.28 -36.37 40.60
N LEU A 316 -31.95 -37.03 39.64
CA LEU A 316 -31.28 -37.70 38.54
C LEU A 316 -30.65 -36.72 37.57
N ALA A 317 -31.30 -35.57 37.28
CA ALA A 317 -30.72 -34.50 36.48
C ALA A 317 -29.41 -33.96 37.10
N LYS A 318 -29.35 -33.76 38.42
CA LYS A 318 -28.11 -33.35 39.09
C LYS A 318 -27.01 -34.41 38.97
N VAL A 319 -27.35 -35.69 39.06
CA VAL A 319 -26.37 -36.78 38.88
C VAL A 319 -25.84 -36.81 37.45
N LEU A 320 -26.71 -36.67 36.45
CA LEU A 320 -26.31 -36.66 35.04
C LEU A 320 -25.54 -35.40 34.64
N GLN A 321 -25.88 -34.23 35.20
CA GLN A 321 -25.12 -32.99 35.01
C GLN A 321 -23.73 -33.05 35.63
N ASN A 322 -23.59 -33.81 36.73
CA ASN A 322 -22.32 -34.03 37.42
C ASN A 322 -21.59 -35.28 36.93
N LEU A 323 -21.92 -35.83 35.76
CA LEU A 323 -21.15 -36.92 35.15
C LEU A 323 -19.97 -36.30 34.38
N PRO A 324 -18.75 -36.22 34.94
CA PRO A 324 -17.60 -35.72 34.19
C PRO A 324 -17.29 -36.67 33.04
N GLU A 325 -17.08 -36.08 31.88
CA GLU A 325 -16.44 -36.68 30.72
C GLU A 325 -15.09 -37.24 31.18
N LYS A 326 -14.96 -38.58 31.22
CA LYS A 326 -13.67 -39.21 31.53
C LYS A 326 -12.77 -39.06 30.29
N GLU A 327 -12.16 -37.88 30.15
CA GLU A 327 -11.02 -37.67 29.28
C GLU A 327 -9.82 -38.47 29.83
N GLU A 328 -9.51 -39.60 29.21
CA GLU A 328 -8.16 -40.14 29.28
C GLU A 328 -7.23 -39.21 28.47
N ALA A 329 -6.45 -38.40 29.19
CA ALA A 329 -5.35 -37.63 28.60
C ALA A 329 -4.40 -38.57 27.82
N PRO A 330 -4.00 -38.23 26.57
CA PRO A 330 -3.10 -39.06 25.81
C PRO A 330 -1.68 -38.98 26.40
N LYS A 331 -1.10 -40.14 26.70
CA LYS A 331 0.35 -40.26 26.99
C LYS A 331 1.15 -39.82 25.74
N PRO A 332 2.23 -39.06 25.90
CA PRO A 332 3.01 -38.57 24.78
C PRO A 332 3.78 -39.73 24.11
N GLY A 333 3.59 -39.93 22.80
CA GLY A 333 4.55 -40.71 22.00
C GLY A 333 4.04 -41.76 21.00
N GLN A 334 2.83 -41.69 20.44
CA GLN A 334 2.46 -42.55 19.28
C GLN A 334 1.65 -41.81 18.19
N PRO A 335 1.79 -42.23 16.92
CA PRO A 335 1.39 -41.47 15.74
C PRO A 335 -0.12 -41.36 15.58
N VAL A 336 -0.56 -40.16 15.20
CA VAL A 336 -1.96 -39.74 15.04
C VAL A 336 -2.56 -40.40 13.79
N VAL A 337 -3.23 -41.53 13.98
CA VAL A 337 -4.25 -42.04 13.06
C VAL A 337 -5.55 -41.29 13.40
N PRO A 338 -6.32 -40.76 12.43
CA PRO A 338 -7.54 -40.01 12.72
C PRO A 338 -8.59 -40.97 13.30
N LYS A 339 -8.62 -41.03 14.62
CA LYS A 339 -9.58 -41.79 15.41
C LYS A 339 -10.89 -41.02 15.35
N ARG A 340 -11.96 -41.70 14.91
CA ARG A 340 -13.35 -41.20 14.91
C ARG A 340 -13.60 -40.39 16.18
N THR A 341 -13.96 -39.14 16.01
CA THR A 341 -14.54 -38.27 17.03
C THR A 341 -15.74 -39.02 17.63
N GLN A 342 -15.54 -39.62 18.80
CA GLN A 342 -16.68 -39.95 19.66
C GLN A 342 -17.22 -38.61 20.17
N PRO A 343 -18.54 -38.42 20.17
CA PRO A 343 -19.14 -37.16 20.54
C PRO A 343 -18.82 -36.85 22.00
N SER A 344 -18.30 -35.65 22.21
CA SER A 344 -18.17 -35.03 23.51
C SER A 344 -19.56 -34.69 24.03
N VAL A 345 -20.07 -35.50 24.96
CA VAL A 345 -21.44 -35.41 25.50
C VAL A 345 -21.60 -34.15 26.36
N ALA A 346 -20.51 -33.56 26.86
CA ALA A 346 -20.59 -32.51 27.88
C ALA A 346 -20.84 -31.09 27.36
N GLU A 347 -20.48 -30.74 26.11
CA GLU A 347 -20.58 -29.35 25.64
C GLU A 347 -21.88 -29.03 24.89
N SER A 348 -22.66 -30.05 24.50
CA SER A 348 -23.88 -29.87 23.69
C SER A 348 -25.16 -30.46 24.27
N VAL A 349 -25.09 -31.20 25.39
CA VAL A 349 -26.29 -31.83 25.98
C VAL A 349 -26.83 -31.03 27.16
N THR A 350 -28.02 -30.45 26.99
CA THR A 350 -28.74 -29.76 28.06
C THR A 350 -29.81 -30.69 28.65
N ILE A 351 -29.71 -30.98 29.95
CA ILE A 351 -30.67 -31.81 30.70
C ILE A 351 -31.45 -30.91 31.65
N THR A 352 -32.75 -30.80 31.46
CA THR A 352 -33.66 -30.02 32.32
C THR A 352 -34.69 -30.95 32.96
N PRO A 353 -34.78 -31.02 34.30
CA PRO A 353 -35.83 -31.80 34.96
C PRO A 353 -37.16 -31.04 34.97
N ASP A 354 -38.26 -31.75 34.71
CA ASP A 354 -39.62 -31.29 34.97
C ASP A 354 -40.20 -32.04 36.17
N LYS A 355 -40.43 -31.30 37.25
CA LYS A 355 -40.99 -31.82 38.51
C LYS A 355 -42.46 -32.21 38.37
N ALA A 356 -43.23 -31.52 37.53
CA ALA A 356 -44.68 -31.72 37.45
C ALA A 356 -45.02 -33.09 36.82
N THR A 357 -44.23 -33.51 35.83
CA THR A 357 -44.43 -34.77 35.10
C THR A 357 -43.42 -35.87 35.46
N ASN A 358 -42.52 -35.61 36.43
CA ASN A 358 -41.37 -36.45 36.76
C ASN A 358 -40.62 -36.94 35.51
N SER A 359 -40.24 -35.99 34.64
CA SER A 359 -39.57 -36.28 33.37
C SER A 359 -38.27 -35.50 33.19
N LEU A 360 -37.39 -36.01 32.35
CA LEU A 360 -36.14 -35.38 31.94
C LEU A 360 -36.25 -34.92 30.49
N ILE A 361 -36.09 -33.62 30.27
CA ILE A 361 -36.01 -33.02 28.95
C ILE A 361 -34.53 -32.99 28.56
N ILE A 362 -34.16 -33.78 27.56
CA ILE A 362 -32.78 -33.95 27.09
C ILE A 362 -32.70 -33.33 25.69
N ARG A 363 -31.86 -32.30 25.54
CA ARG A 363 -31.54 -31.69 24.24
C ARG A 363 -30.10 -32.05 23.88
N GLY A 364 -29.88 -32.79 22.80
CA GLY A 364 -28.55 -33.25 22.37
C GLY A 364 -28.58 -34.02 21.05
N ASP A 365 -27.42 -34.48 20.55
CA ASP A 365 -27.36 -35.36 19.37
C ASP A 365 -28.06 -36.70 19.66
N SER A 366 -28.54 -37.37 18.61
CA SER A 366 -29.25 -38.65 18.73
C SER A 366 -28.36 -39.76 19.31
N ASP A 367 -27.04 -39.68 19.14
CA ASP A 367 -26.10 -40.67 19.66
C ASP A 367 -25.85 -40.47 21.17
N ASP A 368 -25.84 -39.22 21.62
CA ASP A 368 -25.71 -38.88 23.05
C ASP A 368 -26.97 -39.24 23.82
N TYR A 369 -28.14 -39.03 23.21
CA TYR A 369 -29.42 -39.44 23.82
C TYR A 369 -29.48 -40.95 24.08
N LYS A 370 -29.07 -41.78 23.13
CA LYS A 370 -29.04 -43.25 23.32
C LYS A 370 -28.11 -43.66 24.47
N SER A 371 -26.95 -43.00 24.54
CA SER A 371 -25.97 -43.25 25.61
C SER A 371 -26.54 -42.86 26.98
N LEU A 372 -27.26 -41.74 27.06
CA LEU A 372 -27.95 -41.30 28.28
C LEU A 372 -29.13 -42.18 28.64
N GLU A 373 -29.90 -42.65 27.66
CA GLU A 373 -31.03 -43.57 27.86
C GLU A 373 -30.58 -44.85 28.57
N GLU A 374 -29.47 -45.46 28.11
CA GLU A 374 -28.90 -46.65 28.76
C GLU A 374 -28.47 -46.40 30.21
N ILE A 375 -27.96 -45.19 30.52
CA ILE A 375 -27.54 -44.80 31.87
C ILE A 375 -28.77 -44.55 32.75
N ILE A 376 -29.78 -43.86 32.24
CA ILE A 376 -31.03 -43.55 32.95
C ILE A 376 -31.75 -44.85 33.31
N GLN A 377 -31.85 -45.81 32.39
CA GLN A 377 -32.48 -47.12 32.67
C GLN A 377 -31.79 -47.87 33.82
N LYS A 378 -30.48 -47.70 34.01
CA LYS A 378 -29.74 -48.33 35.11
C LYS A 378 -29.89 -47.60 36.44
N LEU A 379 -30.15 -46.29 36.40
CA LEU A 379 -30.34 -45.45 37.59
C LEU A 379 -31.79 -45.45 38.08
N ASP A 380 -32.76 -45.61 37.17
CA ASP A 380 -34.19 -45.57 37.44
C ASP A 380 -34.74 -46.93 37.93
N ILE A 381 -34.14 -47.47 38.99
CA ILE A 381 -34.52 -48.75 39.60
C ILE A 381 -35.30 -48.55 40.91
N PRO A 382 -36.19 -49.49 41.30
CA PRO A 382 -36.90 -49.42 42.57
C PRO A 382 -35.92 -49.49 43.75
N ARG A 383 -36.07 -48.58 44.72
CA ARG A 383 -35.22 -48.54 45.92
C ARG A 383 -35.70 -49.56 46.96
N SER A 384 -34.79 -50.38 47.47
CA SER A 384 -35.09 -51.30 48.58
C SER A 384 -35.42 -50.54 49.85
N MET A 385 -36.55 -50.87 50.48
CA MET A 385 -36.93 -50.34 51.78
C MET A 385 -36.33 -51.19 52.90
N VAL A 386 -35.82 -50.55 53.96
CA VAL A 386 -35.29 -51.23 55.15
C VAL A 386 -36.28 -51.05 56.31
N TYR A 387 -36.73 -52.15 56.89
CA TYR A 387 -37.56 -52.14 58.09
C TYR A 387 -36.65 -52.19 59.32
N ILE A 388 -36.75 -51.19 60.20
CA ILE A 388 -35.96 -51.10 61.43
C ILE A 388 -36.92 -51.36 62.60
N GLU A 389 -36.67 -52.43 63.34
CA GLU A 389 -37.38 -52.76 64.57
C GLU A 389 -36.51 -52.41 65.78
N CYS A 390 -37.05 -51.64 66.73
CA CYS A 390 -36.38 -51.31 67.97
C CYS A 390 -37.29 -51.66 69.14
N LEU A 391 -36.81 -52.54 70.04
CA LEU A 391 -37.45 -52.83 71.31
C LEU A 391 -36.72 -52.07 72.41
N ILE A 392 -37.40 -51.11 73.02
CA ILE A 392 -36.91 -50.37 74.19
C ILE A 392 -37.59 -50.96 75.41
N MET A 393 -36.80 -51.49 76.36
CA MET A 393 -37.31 -52.00 77.63
C MET A 393 -36.77 -51.15 78.78
N GLU A 394 -37.68 -50.67 79.63
CA GLU A 394 -37.40 -49.95 80.86
C GLU A 394 -37.95 -50.77 82.04
N VAL A 395 -37.18 -50.88 83.11
CA VAL A 395 -37.58 -51.60 84.33
C VAL A 395 -37.35 -50.69 85.52
N ASP A 396 -38.45 -50.21 86.10
CA ASP A 396 -38.45 -49.48 87.36
C ASP A 396 -39.03 -50.35 88.47
N VAL A 397 -38.31 -50.47 89.59
CA VAL A 397 -38.74 -51.22 90.77
C VAL A 397 -38.77 -50.29 91.97
N ASN A 398 -39.97 -49.94 92.43
CA ASN A 398 -40.20 -49.23 93.68
C ASN A 398 -40.80 -50.18 94.72
N LYS A 399 -40.20 -50.23 95.91
CA LYS A 399 -40.73 -50.95 97.08
C LYS A 399 -40.93 -49.96 98.22
N GLU A 400 -42.18 -49.68 98.53
CA GLU A 400 -42.59 -49.07 99.80
C GLU A 400 -43.55 -50.03 100.51
N PHE A 401 -43.29 -50.27 101.78
CA PHE A 401 -44.14 -51.05 102.67
C PHE A 401 -44.33 -50.24 103.95
N GLU A 402 -45.53 -49.74 104.17
CA GLU A 402 -45.92 -49.08 105.41
C GLU A 402 -47.03 -49.87 106.10
N LEU A 403 -46.80 -50.17 107.38
CA LEU A 403 -47.73 -50.86 108.26
C LEU A 403 -48.08 -49.91 109.41
N GLY A 404 -49.35 -49.54 109.53
CA GLY A 404 -49.86 -48.72 110.62
C GLY A 404 -51.26 -49.16 111.01
N THR A 405 -51.61 -49.03 112.29
CA THR A 405 -52.98 -49.26 112.79
C THR A 405 -53.41 -48.01 113.55
N GLU A 406 -54.52 -47.41 113.14
CA GLU A 406 -55.10 -46.21 113.73
C GLU A 406 -56.29 -46.61 114.62
N TRP A 407 -56.31 -46.12 115.85
CA TRP A 407 -57.44 -46.28 116.76
C TRP A 407 -57.85 -44.90 117.27
N THR A 408 -59.08 -44.51 116.98
CA THR A 408 -59.71 -43.27 117.48
C THR A 408 -60.93 -43.63 118.31
N ALA A 409 -61.03 -43.07 119.52
CA ALA A 409 -62.15 -43.24 120.44
C ALA A 409 -62.99 -41.97 120.52
N PHE A 410 -64.32 -42.11 120.36
CA PHE A 410 -65.31 -41.03 120.47
C PHE A 410 -65.87 -40.95 121.89
N GLY A 411 -66.04 -39.74 122.45
CA GLY A 411 -66.82 -39.56 123.67
C GLY A 411 -67.11 -38.11 124.02
N GLY A 412 -68.41 -37.76 124.01
CA GLY A 412 -69.02 -36.67 124.79
C GLY A 412 -69.44 -35.44 124.01
#